data_AF-A0A7K3GVQ7-F1
#
_entry.id   AF-A0A7K3GVQ7-F1
#
_cell.length_a   1.000
_cell.length_b   1.000
_cell.length_c   1.000
_cell.angle_alpha   90.00
_cell.angle_beta   90.00
_cell.angle_gamma   90.00
#
_symmetry.space_group_name_H-M   'P 1'
#
loop_
_entity.id
_entity.type
_entity.pdbx_description
1 polymer ?
#
loop_
_entity_poly.entity_id
_entity_poly.type
_entity_poly.pdbx_seq_one_letter_code
_entity_poly.pdbx_strand_id
1 'polypeptide(L)'
;MRTEDLHSLTGAYALHALPDDERTAFERHLEQCAACERETSEFAAATARLGLAATLVPGPAMRDRVLHRVSAVRQVPPGGGAAGKARRVVPRGRGLGRWALAACLAAAAGLGGTAVWQYERAQDAGERAVQAEQR
;
A
#
# COMPACT_ATOMS: atom_id res chain seq x y z
N MET A 1 4.17 -13.99 6.70
CA MET A 1 3.70 -15.31 7.18
C MET A 1 4.28 -16.37 6.27
N ARG A 2 4.77 -17.49 6.79
CA ARG A 2 5.27 -18.59 5.94
C ARG A 2 4.09 -19.41 5.43
N THR A 3 4.22 -20.09 4.29
CA THR A 3 3.14 -20.89 3.68
C THR A 3 2.63 -22.00 4.61
N GLU A 4 3.53 -22.59 5.39
CA GLU A 4 3.17 -23.64 6.36
C GLU A 4 2.29 -23.10 7.50
N ASP A 5 2.50 -21.84 7.89
CA ASP A 5 1.66 -21.15 8.88
C ASP A 5 0.28 -20.77 8.30
N LEU A 6 0.11 -20.76 6.97
CA LEU A 6 -1.19 -20.47 6.33
C LEU A 6 -2.11 -21.69 6.31
N HIS A 7 -1.58 -22.90 6.10
CA HIS A 7 -2.40 -24.13 6.07
C HIS A 7 -3.09 -24.41 7.41
N SER A 8 -2.48 -24.00 8.54
CA SER A 8 -3.07 -24.18 9.86
C SER A 8 -4.25 -23.24 10.16
N LEU A 9 -4.53 -22.26 9.29
CA LEU A 9 -5.59 -21.27 9.50
C LEU A 9 -6.97 -21.68 8.97
N THR A 10 -7.11 -22.82 8.27
CA THR A 10 -8.37 -23.27 7.64
C THR A 10 -9.53 -23.32 8.64
N GLY A 11 -9.30 -23.87 9.83
CA GLY A 11 -10.31 -23.94 10.89
C GLY A 11 -10.70 -22.56 11.45
N ALA A 12 -9.71 -21.72 11.76
CA ALA A 12 -9.95 -20.37 12.28
C ALA A 12 -10.64 -19.46 11.24
N TYR A 13 -10.29 -19.60 9.96
CA TYR A 13 -10.97 -18.92 8.87
C TYR A 13 -12.43 -19.37 8.72
N ALA A 14 -12.70 -20.68 8.76
CA ALA A 14 -14.06 -21.22 8.67
C ALA A 14 -14.97 -20.77 9.82
N LEU A 15 -14.39 -20.47 10.98
CA LEU A 15 -15.08 -19.91 12.16
C LEU A 15 -15.14 -18.37 12.18
N HIS A 16 -14.64 -17.70 11.14
CA HIS A 16 -14.52 -16.24 11.08
C HIS A 16 -13.73 -15.64 12.26
N ALA A 17 -12.69 -16.34 12.72
CA ALA A 17 -11.90 -16.00 13.90
C ALA A 17 -10.51 -15.41 13.60
N LEU A 18 -10.21 -15.12 12.33
CA LEU A 18 -8.94 -14.51 11.93
C LEU A 18 -8.99 -12.97 12.04
N PRO A 19 -7.90 -12.32 12.48
CA PRO A 19 -7.74 -10.87 12.31
C PRO A 19 -7.68 -10.50 10.81
N ASP A 20 -7.94 -9.23 10.51
CA ASP A 20 -8.12 -8.76 9.12
C ASP A 20 -6.92 -9.02 8.21
N ASP A 21 -5.70 -8.86 8.73
CA ASP A 21 -4.46 -9.04 8.00
C ASP A 21 -4.18 -10.53 7.68
N GLU A 22 -4.40 -11.42 8.65
CA GLU A 22 -4.29 -12.87 8.44
C GLU A 22 -5.39 -13.38 7.50
N ARG A 23 -6.63 -12.88 7.65
CA ARG A 23 -7.74 -13.24 6.75
C ARG A 23 -7.42 -12.87 5.31
N THR A 24 -6.98 -11.64 5.05
CA THR A 24 -6.60 -11.21 3.70
C THR A 24 -5.41 -12.01 3.15
N ALA A 25 -4.44 -12.37 4.00
CA ALA A 25 -3.34 -13.22 3.58
C ALA A 25 -3.80 -14.64 3.20
N PHE A 26 -4.71 -15.21 3.99
CA PHE A 26 -5.28 -16.52 3.77
C PHE A 26 -6.21 -16.58 2.56
N GLU A 27 -7.05 -15.56 2.33
CA GLU A 27 -7.90 -15.45 1.14
C GLU A 27 -7.08 -15.48 -0.16
N ARG A 28 -5.95 -14.75 -0.22
CA ARG A 28 -5.04 -14.84 -1.38
C ARG A 28 -4.43 -16.23 -1.56
N HIS A 29 -4.21 -16.96 -0.47
CA HIS A 29 -3.70 -18.33 -0.52
C HIS A 29 -4.76 -19.31 -1.03
N LEU A 30 -6.04 -19.12 -0.65
CA LEU A 30 -7.15 -19.94 -1.14
C LEU A 30 -7.27 -19.92 -2.67
N GLU A 31 -6.98 -18.79 -3.31
CA GLU A 31 -6.97 -18.67 -4.79
C GLU A 31 -5.98 -19.63 -5.48
N GLN A 32 -5.01 -20.17 -4.75
CA GLN A 32 -3.91 -20.95 -5.29
C GLN A 32 -3.79 -22.36 -4.68
N CYS A 33 -4.61 -22.71 -3.67
CA CYS A 33 -4.47 -23.94 -2.91
C CYS A 33 -5.80 -24.70 -2.78
N ALA A 34 -6.07 -25.61 -3.72
CA ALA A 34 -7.28 -26.44 -3.73
C ALA A 34 -7.44 -27.32 -2.47
N ALA A 35 -6.35 -27.68 -1.79
CA ALA A 35 -6.41 -28.44 -0.54
C ALA A 35 -7.03 -27.61 0.59
N CYS A 36 -6.59 -26.37 0.76
CA CYS A 36 -7.15 -25.46 1.76
C CYS A 36 -8.56 -24.98 1.42
N GLU A 37 -8.87 -24.81 0.14
CA GLU A 37 -10.25 -24.54 -0.30
C GLU A 37 -11.20 -25.67 0.12
N ARG A 38 -10.82 -26.92 -0.18
CA ARG A 38 -11.59 -28.11 0.22
C ARG A 38 -11.74 -28.21 1.74
N GLU A 39 -10.64 -28.15 2.47
CA GLU A 39 -10.67 -28.28 3.94
C GLU A 39 -11.52 -27.17 4.59
N THR A 40 -11.38 -25.93 4.13
CA THR A 40 -12.21 -24.80 4.59
C THR A 40 -13.69 -25.04 4.32
N SER A 41 -14.04 -25.57 3.15
CA SER A 41 -15.43 -25.90 2.80
C SER A 41 -16.01 -27.01 3.69
N GLU A 42 -15.19 -28.01 4.03
CA GLU A 42 -15.56 -29.10 4.93
C GLU A 42 -15.76 -28.60 6.36
N PHE A 43 -14.86 -27.74 6.87
CA PHE A 43 -15.03 -27.09 8.17
C PHE A 43 -16.23 -26.16 8.21
N ALA A 44 -16.51 -25.40 7.15
CA ALA A 44 -17.71 -24.57 7.06
C ALA A 44 -18.98 -25.42 7.14
N ALA A 45 -19.02 -26.56 6.44
CA ALA A 45 -20.15 -27.49 6.52
C ALA A 45 -20.29 -28.12 7.91
N ALA A 46 -19.19 -28.48 8.58
CA ALA A 46 -19.21 -28.99 9.96
C ALA A 46 -19.74 -27.93 10.94
N THR A 47 -19.25 -26.70 10.83
CA THR A 47 -19.67 -25.56 11.66
C THR A 47 -21.15 -25.26 11.48
N ALA A 48 -21.68 -25.31 10.25
CA ALA A 48 -23.10 -25.12 9.99
C ALA A 48 -23.97 -26.18 10.71
N ARG A 49 -23.54 -27.46 10.71
CA ARG A 49 -24.26 -28.53 11.43
C ARG A 49 -24.25 -28.30 12.94
N LEU A 50 -23.13 -27.86 13.50
CA LEU A 50 -23.02 -27.51 14.92
C LEU A 50 -23.94 -26.31 15.26
N GLY A 51 -23.96 -25.28 14.41
CA GLY A 51 -24.84 -24.12 14.58
C GLY A 51 -26.33 -24.50 14.57
N LEU A 52 -26.73 -25.39 13.66
CA LEU A 52 -28.10 -25.92 13.62
C LEU A 52 -28.45 -26.70 14.90
N ALA A 53 -27.53 -27.54 15.37
CA ALA A 53 -27.72 -28.30 16.62
C ALA A 53 -27.84 -27.40 17.86
N ALA A 54 -27.19 -26.23 17.85
CA ALA A 54 -27.19 -25.26 18.93
C ALA A 54 -28.25 -24.13 18.79
N THR A 55 -29.15 -24.21 17.80
CA THR A 55 -30.09 -23.13 17.50
C THR A 55 -31.19 -23.01 18.55
N LEU A 56 -31.53 -21.78 18.94
CA LEU A 56 -32.65 -21.44 19.82
C LEU A 56 -33.81 -20.82 19.04
N VAL A 57 -35.03 -20.95 19.54
CA VAL A 57 -36.22 -20.33 18.94
C VAL A 57 -36.17 -18.80 19.13
N PRO A 58 -36.14 -18.00 18.04
CA PRO A 58 -36.16 -16.55 18.16
C PRO A 58 -37.56 -16.05 18.56
N GLY A 59 -37.63 -14.86 19.17
CA GLY A 59 -38.91 -14.24 19.52
C GLY A 59 -39.80 -14.00 18.28
N PRO A 60 -41.15 -14.09 18.42
CA PRO A 60 -42.07 -14.16 17.28
C PRO A 60 -42.01 -12.94 16.35
N ALA A 61 -41.71 -11.75 16.88
CA ALA A 61 -41.59 -10.51 16.09
C ALA A 61 -40.21 -10.31 15.44
N MET A 62 -39.23 -11.19 15.68
CA MET A 62 -37.86 -11.02 15.18
C MET A 62 -37.82 -10.95 13.66
N ARG A 63 -38.57 -11.84 12.99
CA ARG A 63 -38.63 -11.89 11.52
C ARG A 63 -39.12 -10.56 10.95
N ASP A 64 -40.27 -10.07 11.42
CA ASP A 64 -40.87 -8.85 10.90
C ASP A 64 -40.00 -7.62 11.18
N ARG A 65 -39.37 -7.56 12.36
CA ARG A 65 -38.39 -6.51 12.69
C ARG A 65 -37.18 -6.51 11.76
N VAL A 66 -36.62 -7.68 11.46
CA VAL A 66 -35.46 -7.81 10.56
C VAL A 66 -35.85 -7.37 9.15
N LEU A 67 -36.97 -7.88 8.63
CA LEU A 67 -37.44 -7.54 7.28
C LEU A 67 -37.76 -6.05 7.12
N HIS A 68 -38.39 -5.43 8.13
CA HIS A 68 -38.62 -3.98 8.13
C HIS A 68 -37.29 -3.20 8.16
N ARG A 69 -36.30 -3.64 8.92
CA ARG A 69 -35.00 -2.95 9.00
C ARG A 69 -34.20 -3.06 7.70
N VAL A 70 -34.26 -4.21 7.02
CA VAL A 70 -33.58 -4.42 5.74
C VAL A 70 -34.07 -3.43 4.67
N SER A 71 -35.36 -3.09 4.64
CA SER A 71 -35.89 -2.11 3.66
C SER A 71 -35.50 -0.67 3.98
N ALA A 72 -35.21 -0.35 5.24
CA ALA A 72 -34.84 0.99 5.68
C ALA A 72 -33.32 1.27 5.62
N VAL A 73 -32.48 0.24 5.70
CA VAL A 73 -31.02 0.39 5.65
C VAL A 73 -30.56 0.58 4.20
N ARG A 74 -29.88 1.70 3.93
CA ARG A 74 -29.22 1.95 2.64
C ARG A 74 -28.17 0.87 2.38
N GLN A 75 -28.31 0.17 1.27
CA GLN A 75 -27.36 -0.86 0.82
C GLN A 75 -26.10 -0.21 0.26
N VAL A 76 -24.94 -0.83 0.50
CA VAL A 76 -23.68 -0.40 -0.11
C VAL A 76 -23.69 -0.76 -1.60
N PRO A 77 -23.38 0.17 -2.52
CA PRO A 77 -23.36 -0.14 -3.94
C PRO A 77 -22.24 -1.16 -4.28
N PRO A 78 -22.46 -2.05 -5.27
CA PRO A 78 -21.43 -2.97 -5.72
C PRO A 78 -20.19 -2.19 -6.21
N GLY A 79 -19.00 -2.61 -5.78
CA GLY A 79 -17.75 -1.88 -5.96
C GLY A 79 -17.22 -1.15 -4.72
N GLY A 80 -17.91 -1.29 -3.58
CA GLY A 80 -17.34 -1.16 -2.22
C GLY A 80 -16.58 0.13 -1.94
N GLY A 81 -17.24 1.11 -1.31
CA GLY A 81 -16.61 1.93 -0.25
C GLY A 81 -15.34 2.74 -0.52
N ALA A 82 -14.78 2.79 -1.73
CA ALA A 82 -13.63 3.61 -2.09
C ALA A 82 -14.01 4.83 -2.94
N ALA A 83 -15.26 5.32 -2.82
CA ALA A 83 -15.69 6.58 -3.42
C ALA A 83 -15.61 7.77 -2.45
N GLY A 84 -15.06 7.56 -1.26
CA GLY A 84 -14.36 8.61 -0.52
C GLY A 84 -12.93 8.76 -1.00
N LYS A 85 -12.65 8.69 -2.32
CA LYS A 85 -11.42 9.30 -2.84
C LYS A 85 -11.57 10.78 -2.53
N ALA A 86 -11.08 11.19 -1.35
CA ALA A 86 -10.71 12.56 -1.09
C ALA A 86 -9.98 12.99 -2.36
N ARG A 87 -10.67 13.82 -3.15
CA ARG A 87 -10.18 14.31 -4.43
C ARG A 87 -8.91 15.04 -4.07
N ARG A 88 -7.78 14.34 -4.10
CA ARG A 88 -6.48 14.89 -3.74
C ARG A 88 -6.24 15.88 -4.85
N VAL A 89 -6.58 17.14 -4.59
CA VAL A 89 -6.35 18.26 -5.49
C VAL A 89 -4.85 18.29 -5.64
N VAL A 90 -4.34 17.67 -6.70
CA VAL A 90 -2.93 17.75 -7.05
C VAL A 90 -2.71 19.23 -7.43
N PRO A 91 -1.92 20.00 -6.69
CA PRO A 91 -1.69 21.38 -7.06
C PRO A 91 -0.99 21.39 -8.42
N ARG A 92 -1.55 22.17 -9.36
CA ARG A 92 -1.03 22.41 -10.71
C ARG A 92 0.27 23.26 -10.67
N GLY A 93 1.26 22.82 -9.90
CA GLY A 93 2.52 23.53 -9.69
C GLY A 93 3.72 22.97 -10.48
N ARG A 94 3.51 22.00 -11.37
CA ARG A 94 4.62 21.33 -12.11
C ARG A 94 5.36 22.25 -13.10
N GLY A 95 4.85 23.45 -13.38
CA GLY A 95 5.49 24.42 -14.27
C GLY A 95 6.76 25.05 -13.67
N LEU A 96 6.76 25.35 -12.36
CA LEU A 96 7.87 26.06 -11.71
C LEU A 96 9.05 25.14 -11.35
N GLY A 97 8.79 23.86 -11.10
CA GLY A 97 9.84 22.88 -10.76
C GLY A 97 10.84 22.62 -11.90
N ARG A 98 10.40 22.75 -13.17
CA ARG A 98 11.30 22.59 -14.33
C ARG A 98 12.27 23.77 -14.47
N TRP A 99 11.83 24.98 -14.12
CA TRP A 99 12.68 26.18 -14.14
C TRP A 99 13.66 26.20 -12.97
N ALA A 100 13.25 25.73 -11.78
CA ALA A 100 14.15 25.61 -10.64
C ALA A 100 15.34 24.68 -10.92
N LEU A 101 15.10 23.54 -11.56
CA LEU A 101 16.18 22.60 -11.91
C LEU A 101 17.15 23.19 -12.95
N ALA A 102 16.62 23.90 -13.95
CA ALA A 102 17.43 24.58 -14.97
C ALA A 102 18.31 25.68 -14.34
N ALA A 103 17.77 26.46 -13.40
CA ALA A 103 18.51 27.49 -12.68
C ALA A 103 19.66 26.90 -11.85
N CYS A 104 19.41 25.79 -11.14
CA CYS A 104 20.45 25.11 -10.34
C CYS A 104 21.60 24.59 -11.22
N LEU A 105 21.30 23.99 -12.37
CA LEU A 105 22.33 23.49 -13.30
C LEU A 105 23.16 24.62 -13.90
N ALA A 106 22.53 25.74 -14.29
CA ALA A 106 23.23 26.90 -14.80
C ALA A 106 24.16 27.54 -13.75
N ALA A 107 23.70 27.63 -12.49
CA ALA A 107 24.51 28.14 -11.39
C ALA A 107 25.71 27.22 -11.10
N ALA A 108 25.52 25.89 -11.09
CA ALA A 108 26.60 24.94 -10.87
C ALA A 108 27.66 24.99 -11.99
N ALA A 109 27.24 25.09 -13.25
CA ALA A 109 28.16 25.22 -14.39
C ALA A 109 28.92 26.55 -14.37
N GLY A 110 28.24 27.66 -14.06
CA GLY A 110 28.86 28.97 -13.94
C GLY A 110 29.90 29.02 -12.81
N LEU A 111 29.51 28.62 -11.60
CA LEU A 111 30.40 28.62 -10.43
C LEU A 111 31.56 27.64 -10.61
N GLY A 112 31.29 26.42 -11.08
CA GLY A 112 32.31 25.42 -11.37
C GLY A 112 33.32 25.87 -12.42
N GLY A 113 32.85 26.49 -13.51
CA GLY A 113 33.72 27.04 -14.55
C GLY A 113 34.64 28.16 -14.03
N THR A 114 34.13 29.05 -13.18
CA THR A 114 34.97 30.11 -12.58
C THR A 114 36.04 29.56 -11.64
N ALA A 115 35.74 28.50 -10.88
CA ALA A 115 36.71 27.90 -9.97
C ALA A 115 37.87 27.22 -10.71
N VAL A 116 37.58 26.52 -11.81
CA VAL A 116 38.61 25.89 -12.66
C VAL A 116 39.50 26.94 -13.32
N TRP A 117 38.92 28.01 -13.86
CA TRP A 117 39.69 29.08 -14.49
C TRP A 117 40.60 29.82 -13.51
N GLN A 118 40.15 30.03 -12.27
CA GLN A 118 40.98 30.61 -11.21
C GLN A 118 42.13 29.69 -10.80
N TYR A 119 41.88 28.38 -10.76
CA TYR A 119 42.90 27.39 -10.43
C TYR A 119 44.02 27.33 -11.49
N GLU A 120 43.68 27.36 -12.77
CA GLU A 120 44.66 27.41 -13.87
C GLU A 120 45.48 28.70 -13.84
N ARG A 121 44.84 29.86 -13.62
CA ARG A 121 45.55 31.14 -13.48
C ARG A 121 46.52 31.18 -12.30
N ALA A 122 46.18 30.53 -11.20
CA ALA A 122 47.05 30.46 -10.02
C ALA A 122 48.28 29.55 -10.28
N GLN A 123 48.12 28.46 -11.03
CA GLN A 123 49.22 27.57 -11.44
C GLN A 123 50.20 28.29 -12.38
N ASP A 124 49.67 29.00 -13.39
CA ASP A 124 50.45 29.76 -14.36
C ASP A 124 51.33 30.85 -13.70
N ALA A 125 50.83 31.45 -12.61
CA ALA A 125 51.58 32.42 -11.83
C ALA A 125 52.73 31.77 -11.04
N GLY A 126 52.54 30.55 -10.54
CA GLY A 126 53.55 29.77 -9.83
C GLY A 126 54.69 29.32 -10.74
N GLU A 127 54.37 28.80 -11.93
CA GLU A 127 55.38 28.35 -12.89
C GLU A 127 56.31 29.49 -13.36
N ARG A 128 55.75 30.68 -13.56
CA ARG A 128 56.55 31.87 -13.94
C ARG A 128 57.46 32.35 -12.81
N ALA A 129 57.04 32.22 -11.56
CA ALA A 129 57.88 32.55 -10.40
C ALA A 129 59.07 31.58 -10.30
N VAL A 130 58.85 30.29 -10.51
CA VAL A 130 59.91 29.27 -10.50
C VAL A 130 60.92 29.47 -11.62
N GLN A 131 60.47 29.88 -12.82
CA GLN A 131 61.37 30.17 -13.94
C GLN A 131 62.18 31.46 -13.75
N ALA A 132 61.66 32.44 -13.00
CA ALA A 132 62.37 33.68 -12.70
C ALA A 132 63.49 33.47 -11.65
N GLU A 133 63.35 32.50 -10.75
CA GLU A 133 64.39 32.15 -9.76
C GLU A 133 65.54 31.32 -10.35
N GLN A 134 65.35 30.69 -11.51
CA GLN A 134 66.36 29.85 -12.17
C GLN A 134 67.22 30.60 -13.20
N ARG A 135 67.05 31.92 -13.34
CA ARG A 135 67.90 32.79 -14.17
C ARG A 135 68.77 33.67 -13.31
#